data_AF-Q7X5J5-F1
#
_entry.id   AF-Q7X5J5-F1
#
_cell.length_a   1.000
_cell.length_b   1.000
_cell.length_c   1.000
_cell.angle_alpha   90.00
_cell.angle_beta   90.00
_cell.angle_gamma   90.00
#
_symmetry.space_group_name_H-M   'P 1'
#
loop_
_entity.id
_entity.type
_entity.pdbx_description
1 polymer ?
#
loop_
_entity_poly.entity_id
_entity_poly.type
_entity_poly.pdbx_seq_one_letter_code
_entity_poly.pdbx_strand_id
1 'polypeptide(L)'
;MAKYIVSEKVKYLFWGIVTTVFYLVVRLISIRVINNDMIPVIISQFLTILFAFIVNKFLVFSQVQKKNIFVQFMNFVLGRLVVAGLDFFLTYIMIDRYSSILIHLLFLNKINFQAIPFSIPIVHAIIPNSVQLNSFIVIILIQIIAIIVNYIISKYLIFD
;
A
#
# COMPACT_ATOMS: atom_id res chain seq x y z
N MET A 1 19.45 28.48 0.81
CA MET A 1 18.07 28.09 0.43
C MET A 1 17.93 26.62 0.03
N ALA A 2 18.86 26.01 -0.70
CA ALA A 2 18.74 24.59 -1.14
C ALA A 2 18.59 23.57 0.01
N LYS A 3 19.20 23.82 1.18
CA LYS A 3 19.19 22.90 2.34
C LYS A 3 17.79 22.72 2.98
N TYR A 4 16.89 23.69 2.82
CA TYR A 4 15.52 23.64 3.38
C TYR A 4 14.52 22.93 2.45
N ILE A 5 14.63 23.11 1.13
CA ILE A 5 13.72 22.48 0.14
C ILE A 5 13.92 20.96 0.10
N VAL A 6 15.16 20.49 0.28
CA VAL A 6 15.46 19.05 0.41
C VAL A 6 14.77 18.48 1.66
N SER A 7 14.65 19.25 2.74
CA SER A 7 14.04 18.76 3.98
C SER A 7 12.54 18.50 3.86
N GLU A 8 11.81 19.30 3.08
CA GLU A 8 10.35 19.15 2.90
C GLU A 8 10.02 17.97 1.98
N LYS A 9 10.70 17.85 0.84
CA LYS A 9 10.52 16.71 -0.08
C LYS A 9 10.93 15.38 0.58
N VAL A 10 12.01 15.37 1.37
CA VAL A 10 12.45 14.18 2.11
C VAL A 10 11.47 13.81 3.21
N LYS A 11 10.94 14.77 3.98
CA LYS A 11 9.88 14.50 4.98
C LYS A 11 8.62 13.93 4.33
N TYR A 12 8.19 14.49 3.20
CA TYR A 12 7.03 13.99 2.46
C TYR A 12 7.22 12.55 1.96
N LEU A 13 8.39 12.27 1.35
CA LEU A 13 8.73 10.92 0.88
C LEU A 13 8.83 9.92 2.05
N PHE A 14 9.46 10.32 3.17
CA PHE A 14 9.55 9.51 4.37
C PHE A 14 8.18 9.12 4.90
N TRP A 15 7.26 10.08 5.03
CA TRP A 15 5.89 9.80 5.46
C TRP A 15 5.10 8.95 4.45
N GLY A 16 5.36 9.12 3.15
CA GLY A 16 4.83 8.25 2.10
C GLY A 16 5.26 6.78 2.25
N ILE A 17 6.54 6.55 2.58
CA ILE A 17 7.07 5.20 2.83
C ILE A 17 6.46 4.62 4.11
N VAL A 18 6.46 5.38 5.21
CA VAL A 18 5.91 4.92 6.50
C VAL A 18 4.42 4.54 6.38
N THR A 19 3.63 5.34 5.67
CA THR A 19 2.21 5.04 5.43
C THR A 19 2.00 3.82 4.55
N THR A 20 2.93 3.52 3.63
CA THR A 20 2.88 2.30 2.80
C THR A 20 3.24 1.06 3.61
N VAL A 21 4.25 1.15 4.48
CA VAL A 21 4.58 0.07 5.42
C VAL A 21 3.40 -0.19 6.37
N PHE A 22 2.78 0.87 6.89
CA PHE A 22 1.58 0.76 7.72
C PHE A 22 0.45 0.05 6.97
N TYR A 23 0.16 0.45 5.72
CA TYR A 23 -0.80 -0.24 4.88
C TYR A 23 -0.49 -1.74 4.77
N LEU A 24 0.76 -2.12 4.45
CA LEU A 24 1.14 -3.52 4.27
C LEU A 24 0.94 -4.33 5.55
N VAL A 25 1.30 -3.76 6.71
CA VAL A 25 1.09 -4.42 8.01
C VAL A 25 -0.40 -4.65 8.26
N VAL A 26 -1.24 -3.63 8.08
CA VAL A 26 -2.70 -3.76 8.27
C VAL A 26 -3.28 -4.77 7.29
N ARG A 27 -2.86 -4.73 6.01
CA ARG A 27 -3.32 -5.63 4.95
C ARG A 27 -3.01 -7.09 5.27
N LEU A 28 -1.78 -7.38 5.68
CA LEU A 28 -1.35 -8.73 6.03
C LEU A 28 -2.07 -9.27 7.27
N ILE A 29 -2.31 -8.42 8.27
CA ILE A 29 -3.08 -8.82 9.47
C ILE A 29 -4.54 -9.08 9.08
N SER A 30 -5.17 -8.17 8.33
CA SER A 30 -6.58 -8.27 7.95
C SER A 30 -6.88 -9.49 7.08
N ILE A 31 -5.99 -9.88 6.16
CA ILE A 31 -6.16 -11.09 5.33
C ILE A 31 -6.13 -12.38 6.18
N ARG A 32 -5.41 -12.40 7.30
CA ARG A 32 -5.40 -13.58 8.20
C ARG A 32 -6.67 -13.69 9.03
N VAL A 33 -7.27 -12.57 9.39
CA VAL A 33 -8.44 -12.52 10.27
C VAL A 33 -9.73 -12.65 9.47
N ILE A 34 -9.74 -12.18 8.23
CA ILE A 34 -10.95 -12.06 7.40
C ILE A 34 -10.82 -13.00 6.19
N ASN A 35 -11.74 -13.95 6.07
CA ASN A 35 -11.86 -14.86 4.92
C ASN A 35 -12.49 -14.16 3.70
N ASN A 36 -11.94 -13.04 3.27
CA ASN A 36 -12.35 -12.30 2.08
C ASN A 36 -11.16 -11.51 1.56
N ASP A 37 -10.95 -11.47 0.24
CA ASP A 37 -9.79 -10.78 -0.34
C ASP A 37 -9.98 -9.26 -0.47
N MET A 38 -11.23 -8.81 -0.58
CA MET A 38 -11.61 -7.41 -0.83
C MET A 38 -11.78 -6.60 0.47
N ILE A 39 -12.41 -7.18 1.50
CA ILE A 39 -12.66 -6.49 2.78
C ILE A 39 -11.34 -6.01 3.43
N PRO A 40 -10.25 -6.80 3.45
CA PRO A 40 -8.95 -6.33 3.93
C PRO A 40 -8.40 -5.15 3.12
N VAL A 41 -8.75 -4.97 1.84
CA VAL A 41 -8.33 -3.79 1.06
C VAL A 41 -8.95 -2.56 1.70
N ILE A 42 -10.27 -2.59 1.86
CA ILE A 42 -11.07 -1.45 2.31
C ILE A 42 -10.63 -1.03 3.71
N ILE A 43 -10.49 -1.99 4.62
CA ILE A 43 -10.04 -1.73 6.00
C ILE A 43 -8.63 -1.14 5.99
N SER A 44 -7.70 -1.72 5.23
CA SER A 44 -6.31 -1.26 5.19
C SER A 44 -6.21 0.16 4.62
N GLN A 45 -6.95 0.45 3.56
CA GLN A 45 -6.99 1.78 2.96
C GLN A 45 -7.58 2.80 3.94
N PHE A 46 -8.71 2.48 4.59
CA PHE A 46 -9.35 3.36 5.56
C PHE A 46 -8.43 3.67 6.75
N LEU A 47 -7.83 2.64 7.36
CA LEU A 47 -6.89 2.80 8.47
C LEU A 47 -5.65 3.59 8.04
N THR A 48 -5.15 3.39 6.82
CA THR A 48 -3.98 4.09 6.30
C THR A 48 -4.24 5.58 6.12
N ILE A 49 -5.42 5.96 5.62
CA ILE A 49 -5.83 7.36 5.50
C ILE A 49 -5.94 8.01 6.89
N LEU A 50 -6.55 7.33 7.86
CA LEU A 50 -6.64 7.80 9.24
C LEU A 50 -5.27 7.97 9.88
N PHE A 51 -4.39 6.98 9.73
CA PHE A 51 -3.03 7.02 10.26
C PHE A 51 -2.24 8.19 9.66
N ALA A 52 -2.33 8.39 8.34
CA ALA A 52 -1.68 9.51 7.67
C ALA A 52 -2.21 10.86 8.17
N PHE A 53 -3.51 10.97 8.46
CA PHE A 53 -4.07 12.18 9.07
C PHE A 53 -3.52 12.45 10.46
N ILE A 54 -3.48 11.42 11.33
CA ILE A 54 -2.96 11.53 12.71
C ILE A 54 -1.49 11.95 12.69
N VAL A 55 -0.66 11.24 11.91
CA VAL A 55 0.76 11.54 11.74
C VAL A 55 0.98 12.99 11.31
N ASN A 56 0.24 13.43 10.29
CA ASN A 56 0.34 14.81 9.82
C ASN A 56 -0.08 15.79 10.94
N LYS A 57 -1.21 15.54 11.62
CA LYS A 57 -1.74 16.35 12.72
C LYS A 57 -0.73 16.55 13.86
N PHE A 58 -0.08 15.48 14.32
CA PHE A 58 0.79 15.53 15.49
C PHE A 58 2.26 15.86 15.19
N LEU A 59 2.79 15.42 14.05
CA LEU A 59 4.24 15.53 13.77
C LEU A 59 4.62 16.65 12.80
N VAL A 60 3.68 17.11 11.96
CA VAL A 60 3.98 18.15 10.94
C VAL A 60 3.53 19.54 11.41
N PHE A 61 2.40 19.67 12.11
CA PHE A 61 1.86 20.99 12.51
C PHE A 61 2.56 21.66 13.71
N SER A 62 3.54 21.00 14.34
CA SER A 62 4.32 21.63 15.42
C SER A 62 5.37 22.63 14.89
N GLN A 63 5.64 22.66 13.57
CA GLN A 63 6.54 23.65 12.96
C GLN A 63 5.81 24.61 12.02
N VAL A 64 5.77 25.86 12.46
CA VAL A 64 5.26 27.09 11.86
C VAL A 64 5.53 27.21 10.34
N GLN A 65 4.58 26.83 9.47
CA GLN A 65 4.47 27.36 8.10
C GLN A 65 2.99 27.47 7.65
N LYS A 66 2.50 28.70 7.55
CA LYS A 66 1.07 29.07 7.41
C LYS A 66 0.53 29.07 5.97
N LYS A 67 1.16 28.43 4.99
CA LYS A 67 0.61 28.36 3.62
C LYS A 67 0.20 26.94 3.24
N ASN A 68 -1.12 26.73 3.25
CA ASN A 68 -1.84 25.64 2.59
C ASN A 68 -1.47 24.18 2.97
N ILE A 69 -1.05 23.92 4.22
CA ILE A 69 -0.92 22.54 4.73
C ILE A 69 -2.23 21.75 4.55
N PHE A 70 -3.38 22.40 4.73
CA PHE A 70 -4.68 21.80 4.50
C PHE A 70 -4.90 21.38 3.04
N VAL A 71 -4.44 22.19 2.08
CA VAL A 71 -4.55 21.86 0.64
C VAL A 71 -3.57 20.75 0.27
N GLN A 72 -2.33 20.77 0.78
CA GLN A 72 -1.39 19.66 0.59
C GLN A 72 -1.92 18.35 1.19
N PHE A 73 -2.60 18.44 2.33
CA PHE A 73 -3.27 17.30 2.95
C PHE A 73 -4.45 16.81 2.12
N MET A 74 -5.33 17.69 1.63
CA MET A 74 -6.42 17.31 0.73
C MET A 74 -5.89 16.67 -0.55
N ASN A 75 -4.83 17.21 -1.14
CA ASN A 75 -4.19 16.61 -2.32
C ASN A 75 -3.59 15.23 -2.01
N PHE A 76 -2.99 15.05 -0.82
CA PHE A 76 -2.50 13.75 -0.37
C PHE A 76 -3.65 12.74 -0.16
N VAL A 77 -4.75 13.15 0.48
CA VAL A 77 -5.93 12.30 0.68
C VAL A 77 -6.57 11.93 -0.66
N LEU A 78 -6.71 12.89 -1.58
CA LEU A 78 -7.23 12.64 -2.92
C LEU A 78 -6.34 11.67 -3.70
N GLY A 79 -5.02 11.87 -3.69
CA GLY A 79 -4.07 10.93 -4.29
C GLY A 79 -4.20 9.52 -3.70
N ARG A 80 -4.37 9.43 -2.37
CA ARG A 80 -4.61 8.15 -1.68
C ARG A 80 -5.95 7.51 -2.04
N LEU A 81 -7.02 8.29 -2.24
CA LEU A 81 -8.31 7.77 -2.68
C LEU A 81 -8.24 7.21 -4.11
N VAL A 82 -7.54 7.87 -5.02
CA VAL A 82 -7.30 7.36 -6.38
C VAL A 82 -6.51 6.06 -6.32
N VAL A 83 -5.44 6.02 -5.54
CA VAL A 83 -4.65 4.80 -5.32
C VAL A 83 -5.48 3.71 -4.66
N ALA A 84 -6.36 4.03 -3.71
CA ALA A 84 -7.24 3.08 -3.05
C ALA A 84 -8.25 2.47 -4.02
N GLY A 85 -8.82 3.28 -4.91
CA GLY A 85 -9.70 2.79 -5.97
C GLY A 85 -8.97 1.86 -6.95
N LEU A 86 -7.76 2.23 -7.35
CA LEU A 86 -6.92 1.39 -8.21
C LEU A 86 -6.51 0.08 -7.53
N ASP A 87 -6.13 0.11 -6.25
CA ASP A 87 -5.80 -1.07 -5.45
C ASP A 87 -7.00 -2.00 -5.30
N PHE A 88 -8.19 -1.47 -5.01
CA PHE A 88 -9.42 -2.23 -4.97
C PHE A 88 -9.74 -2.89 -6.32
N PHE A 89 -9.63 -2.14 -7.41
CA PHE A 89 -9.88 -2.64 -8.76
C PHE A 89 -8.89 -3.72 -9.19
N LEU A 90 -7.59 -3.51 -8.96
CA LEU A 90 -6.56 -4.50 -9.28
C LEU A 90 -6.68 -5.74 -8.40
N THR A 91 -6.96 -5.58 -7.10
CA THR A 91 -7.23 -6.72 -6.22
C THR A 91 -8.41 -7.53 -6.73
N TYR A 92 -9.50 -6.88 -7.14
CA TYR A 92 -10.66 -7.57 -7.72
C TYR A 92 -10.28 -8.41 -8.95
N ILE A 93 -9.57 -7.81 -9.91
CA ILE A 93 -9.23 -8.49 -11.16
C ILE A 93 -8.20 -9.60 -10.91
N MET A 94 -7.10 -9.29 -10.21
CA MET A 94 -5.93 -10.16 -10.13
C MET A 94 -6.02 -11.20 -9.01
N ILE A 95 -6.75 -10.92 -7.93
CA ILE A 95 -6.87 -11.84 -6.79
C ILE A 95 -8.22 -12.56 -6.81
N ASP A 96 -9.32 -11.83 -6.94
CA ASP A 96 -10.66 -12.44 -6.84
C ASP A 96 -11.08 -13.13 -8.15
N ARG A 97 -10.98 -12.42 -9.30
CA ARG A 97 -11.55 -12.92 -10.57
C ARG A 97 -10.61 -13.81 -11.38
N TYR A 98 -9.33 -13.45 -11.48
CA TYR A 98 -8.36 -14.08 -12.40
C TYR A 98 -7.13 -14.68 -11.70
N SER A 99 -7.23 -15.05 -10.42
CA SER A 99 -6.11 -15.65 -9.67
C SER A 99 -5.54 -16.90 -10.33
N SER A 100 -6.38 -17.75 -10.94
CA SER A 100 -5.92 -18.96 -11.64
C SER A 100 -4.94 -18.66 -12.77
N ILE A 101 -5.17 -17.60 -13.55
CA ILE A 101 -4.30 -17.23 -14.67
C ILE A 101 -2.91 -16.88 -14.16
N LEU A 102 -2.83 -16.09 -13.09
CA LEU A 102 -1.56 -15.67 -12.50
C LEU A 102 -0.82 -16.82 -11.83
N ILE A 103 -1.53 -17.71 -11.15
CA ILE A 103 -0.95 -18.93 -10.55
C ILE A 103 -0.28 -19.80 -11.62
N HIS A 104 -0.92 -19.96 -12.78
CA HIS A 104 -0.38 -20.73 -13.90
C HIS A 104 0.78 -20.00 -14.59
N LEU A 105 0.66 -18.69 -14.82
CA LEU A 105 1.70 -17.88 -15.46
C LEU A 105 2.99 -17.81 -14.63
N LEU A 106 2.86 -17.70 -13.30
CA LEU A 106 3.97 -17.63 -12.35
C LEU A 106 4.41 -19.01 -11.84
N PHE A 107 3.85 -20.10 -12.37
CA PHE A 107 4.13 -21.49 -11.98
C PHE A 107 4.01 -21.75 -10.46
N LEU A 108 3.15 -21.01 -9.75
CA LEU A 108 2.98 -21.12 -8.30
C LEU A 108 2.37 -22.45 -7.88
N ASN A 109 1.66 -23.11 -8.81
CA ASN A 109 1.12 -24.45 -8.63
C ASN A 109 2.19 -25.55 -8.54
N LYS A 110 3.43 -25.29 -8.95
CA LYS A 110 4.55 -26.24 -8.88
C LYS A 110 5.41 -26.08 -7.63
N ILE A 111 5.13 -25.08 -6.79
CA ILE A 111 5.94 -24.77 -5.62
C ILE A 111 5.57 -25.72 -4.48
N ASN A 112 6.58 -26.30 -3.85
CA ASN A 112 6.41 -27.11 -2.65
C ASN A 112 6.38 -26.20 -1.40
N PHE A 113 5.19 -26.01 -0.82
CA PHE A 113 5.00 -25.22 0.40
C PHE A 113 5.56 -25.86 1.67
N GLN A 114 6.01 -27.11 1.59
CA GLN A 114 6.67 -27.84 2.68
C GLN A 114 8.20 -27.68 2.64
N ALA A 115 8.74 -27.08 1.57
CA ALA A 115 10.16 -26.79 1.45
C ALA A 115 10.50 -25.40 2.02
N ILE A 116 11.76 -25.19 2.40
CA ILE A 116 12.28 -23.88 2.81
C ILE A 116 12.29 -22.95 1.58
N PRO A 117 11.82 -21.70 1.67
CA PRO A 117 11.49 -20.93 2.89
C PRO A 117 10.03 -21.00 3.36
N PHE A 118 9.14 -21.66 2.61
CA PHE A 118 7.69 -21.67 2.90
C PHE A 118 7.31 -22.51 4.12
N SER A 119 8.19 -23.43 4.55
CA SER A 119 8.01 -24.23 5.77
C SER A 119 8.32 -23.48 7.06
N ILE A 120 8.95 -22.30 6.99
CA ILE A 120 9.23 -21.49 8.19
C ILE A 120 7.88 -21.06 8.78
N PRO A 121 7.61 -21.25 10.09
CA PRO A 121 6.28 -21.01 10.68
C PRO A 121 5.70 -19.62 10.38
N ILE A 122 6.55 -18.59 10.40
CA ILE A 122 6.16 -17.21 10.10
C ILE A 122 5.76 -17.04 8.64
N VAL A 123 6.49 -17.68 7.72
CA VAL A 123 6.23 -17.62 6.28
C VAL A 123 5.00 -18.46 5.95
N HIS A 124 4.90 -19.67 6.50
CA HIS A 124 3.76 -20.56 6.31
C HIS A 124 2.44 -19.96 6.82
N ALA A 125 2.49 -19.23 7.94
CA ALA A 125 1.32 -18.52 8.48
C ALA A 125 0.81 -17.39 7.56
N ILE A 126 1.65 -16.88 6.66
CA ILE A 126 1.28 -15.84 5.68
C ILE A 126 0.94 -16.49 4.33
N ILE A 127 1.70 -17.52 3.95
CA ILE A 127 1.69 -18.14 2.63
C ILE A 127 1.58 -19.67 2.80
N PRO A 128 0.39 -20.20 3.17
CA PRO A 128 0.22 -21.63 3.35
C PRO A 128 0.05 -22.37 2.02
N ASN A 129 -0.46 -21.71 0.96
CA ASN A 129 -0.68 -22.34 -0.34
C ASN A 129 -0.44 -21.37 -1.52
N SER A 130 -0.59 -21.90 -2.75
CA SER A 130 -0.35 -21.18 -4.01
C SER A 130 -1.28 -19.99 -4.24
N VAL A 131 -2.49 -20.02 -3.70
CA VAL A 131 -3.46 -18.92 -3.77
C VAL A 131 -2.99 -17.77 -2.90
N GLN A 132 -2.61 -17.99 -1.65
CA GLN A 132 -2.08 -16.89 -0.82
C GLN A 132 -0.73 -16.37 -1.31
N LEU A 133 0.11 -17.24 -1.91
CA LEU A 133 1.34 -16.78 -2.55
C LEU A 133 1.03 -15.84 -3.71
N ASN A 134 0.04 -16.18 -4.54
CA ASN A 134 -0.43 -15.30 -5.60
C ASN A 134 -0.93 -13.97 -5.02
N SER A 135 -1.82 -14.01 -4.03
CA SER A 135 -2.35 -12.79 -3.39
C SER A 135 -1.22 -11.92 -2.84
N PHE A 136 -0.23 -12.52 -2.16
CA PHE A 136 0.91 -11.80 -1.61
C PHE A 136 1.77 -11.12 -2.69
N ILE A 137 2.12 -11.84 -3.76
CA ILE A 137 2.88 -11.29 -4.89
C ILE A 137 2.09 -10.15 -5.54
N VAL A 138 0.80 -10.36 -5.78
CA VAL A 138 -0.07 -9.35 -6.39
C VAL A 138 -0.20 -8.11 -5.51
N ILE A 139 -0.33 -8.26 -4.19
CA ILE A 139 -0.36 -7.11 -3.26
C ILE A 139 0.92 -6.29 -3.36
N ILE A 140 2.10 -6.93 -3.42
CA ILE A 140 3.37 -6.21 -3.59
C ILE A 140 3.40 -5.48 -4.94
N LEU A 141 3.00 -6.15 -6.02
CA LEU A 141 2.93 -5.55 -7.35
C LEU A 141 1.99 -4.34 -7.38
N ILE A 142 0.80 -4.47 -6.78
CA ILE A 142 -0.16 -3.37 -6.66
C ILE A 142 0.45 -2.21 -5.87
N GLN A 143 1.19 -2.47 -4.79
CA GLN A 143 1.84 -1.40 -4.04
C GLN A 143 2.95 -0.70 -4.81
N ILE A 144 3.71 -1.43 -5.63
CA ILE A 144 4.69 -0.82 -6.54
C ILE A 144 3.97 0.10 -7.55
N ILE A 145 2.88 -0.38 -8.16
CA ILE A 145 2.06 0.41 -9.08
C ILE A 145 1.47 1.63 -8.35
N ALA A 146 0.97 1.46 -7.13
CA ALA A 146 0.42 2.52 -6.30
C ALA A 146 1.45 3.63 -6.02
N ILE A 147 2.69 3.27 -5.71
CA ILE A 147 3.78 4.24 -5.51
C ILE A 147 4.07 5.00 -6.80
N ILE A 148 4.14 4.30 -7.93
CA ILE A 148 4.38 4.91 -9.25
C ILE A 148 3.25 5.88 -9.61
N VAL A 149 2.00 5.44 -9.47
CA VAL A 149 0.80 6.25 -9.73
C VAL A 149 0.78 7.45 -8.80
N ASN A 150 1.06 7.28 -7.51
CA ASN A 150 1.11 8.38 -6.56
C ASN A 150 2.21 9.40 -6.92
N TYR A 151 3.36 8.95 -7.41
CA TYR A 151 4.42 9.82 -7.92
C TYR A 151 3.97 10.60 -9.16
N ILE A 152 3.33 9.93 -10.13
CA ILE A 152 2.80 10.55 -11.36
C ILE A 152 1.74 11.61 -10.99
N ILE A 153 0.77 11.25 -10.15
CA ILE A 153 -0.27 12.17 -9.66
C ILE A 153 0.37 13.37 -8.97
N SER A 154 1.32 13.13 -8.08
CA SER A 154 2.01 14.22 -7.38
C SER A 154 2.72 15.14 -8.36
N LYS A 155 3.37 14.60 -9.39
CA LYS A 155 4.09 15.37 -10.40
C LYS A 155 3.16 16.23 -11.27
N TYR A 156 2.04 15.69 -11.76
CA TYR A 156 1.15 16.36 -12.73
C TYR A 156 -0.02 17.14 -12.12
N LEU A 157 -0.44 16.88 -10.88
CA LEU A 157 -1.60 17.54 -10.26
C LEU A 157 -1.24 18.52 -9.14
N ILE A 158 -0.02 18.46 -8.58
CA ILE A 158 0.35 19.22 -7.38
C ILE A 158 1.48 20.22 -7.65
N PHE A 159 2.32 19.99 -8.66
CA PHE A 159 3.50 20.81 -8.93
C PHE A 159 3.47 21.58 -10.27
N ASP A 160 2.36 21.53 -11.00
CA ASP A 160 2.07 22.41 -12.15
C ASP A 160 1.16 23.59 -11.73
#